data_AF-B7FH59-F1
#
_entry.id   AF-B7FH59-F1
#
_cell.length_a   1.000
_cell.length_b   1.000
_cell.length_c   1.000
_cell.angle_alpha   90.00
_cell.angle_beta   90.00
_cell.angle_gamma   90.00
#
_symmetry.space_group_name_H-M   'P 1'
#
loop_
_entity.id
_entity.type
_entity.pdbx_description
1 polymer ?
#
loop_
_entity_poly.entity_id
_entity_poly.type
_entity_poly.pdbx_seq_one_letter_code
_entity_poly.pdbx_strand_id
1 'polypeptide(L)'
;MTKAYMLDTQEAAEEKYKKWEKDPAPFGWDVFNQRTLYNAYKKRTKNIEVDVEEYNRMKEADPEFYRDASSLQYGKAPKTSEDKIDRMVQELKDRDEKRRAFSRRRTFREEKDVDSINDRNEHFNKRIERAFGKYTLEIKNNLERGTALPD
;
A
#
# COMPACT_ATOMS: atom_id res chain seq x y z
N MET A 1 2.06 -28.83 -28.26
CA MET A 1 2.63 -28.10 -27.10
C MET A 1 4.12 -27.92 -27.32
N THR A 2 4.57 -26.70 -27.61
CA THR A 2 5.98 -26.36 -27.77
C THR A 2 6.66 -26.34 -26.40
N LYS A 3 7.64 -27.21 -26.17
CA LYS A 3 8.45 -27.23 -24.95
C LYS A 3 9.29 -25.94 -24.90
N ALA A 4 8.97 -25.04 -23.99
CA ALA A 4 9.81 -23.87 -23.71
C ALA A 4 10.90 -24.30 -22.73
N TYR A 5 12.16 -24.28 -23.18
CA TYR A 5 13.31 -24.50 -22.31
C TYR A 5 13.67 -23.15 -21.67
N MET A 6 13.65 -23.06 -20.34
CA MET A 6 14.18 -21.89 -19.62
C MET A 6 15.69 -21.84 -19.83
N LEU A 7 16.15 -20.98 -20.75
CA LEU A 7 17.57 -20.70 -21.00
C LEU A 7 18.09 -19.54 -20.13
N ASP A 8 17.53 -19.36 -18.93
CA ASP A 8 18.01 -18.36 -17.99
C ASP A 8 19.26 -18.87 -17.26
N THR A 9 20.26 -18.01 -17.06
CA THR A 9 21.42 -18.32 -16.21
C THR A 9 20.97 -18.46 -14.75
N GLN A 10 21.71 -19.21 -13.94
CA GLN A 10 21.42 -19.38 -12.52
C GLN A 10 21.27 -18.03 -11.79
N GLU A 11 22.14 -17.07 -12.09
CA GLU A 11 22.09 -15.71 -11.54
C GLU A 11 20.81 -14.96 -11.95
N ALA A 12 20.40 -15.04 -13.22
CA ALA A 12 19.17 -14.42 -13.71
C ALA A 12 17.92 -15.07 -13.12
N ALA A 13 17.96 -16.37 -12.85
CA ALA A 13 16.89 -17.09 -12.17
C ALA A 13 16.81 -16.67 -10.70
N GLU A 14 17.93 -16.61 -9.98
CA GLU A 14 17.98 -16.20 -8.57
C GLU A 14 17.49 -14.76 -8.37
N GLU A 15 17.87 -13.82 -9.23
CA GLU A 15 17.33 -12.45 -9.17
C GLU A 15 15.81 -12.40 -9.38
N LYS A 16 15.29 -13.19 -10.33
CA LYS A 16 13.84 -13.29 -10.59
C LYS A 16 13.12 -13.89 -9.38
N TYR A 17 13.63 -14.97 -8.80
CA TYR A 17 13.02 -15.63 -7.64
C TYR A 17 13.08 -14.77 -6.38
N LYS A 18 14.20 -14.08 -6.13
CA LYS A 18 14.34 -13.15 -5.00
C LYS A 18 13.39 -11.95 -5.11
N LYS A 19 13.07 -11.50 -6.33
CA LYS A 19 12.03 -10.49 -6.57
C LYS A 19 10.61 -11.03 -6.32
N TRP A 20 10.41 -12.34 -6.40
CA TRP A 20 9.13 -13.00 -6.16
C TRP A 20 8.89 -13.36 -4.70
N GLU A 21 9.94 -13.43 -3.88
CA GLU A 21 9.80 -13.47 -2.43
C GLU A 21 9.10 -12.18 -1.96
N LYS A 22 7.89 -12.34 -1.45
CA LYS A 22 7.09 -11.24 -0.90
C LYS A 22 7.24 -11.24 0.61
N ASP A 23 7.75 -10.13 1.14
CA ASP A 23 7.65 -9.87 2.57
C ASP A 23 6.19 -9.97 3.03
N PRO A 24 5.91 -10.58 4.19
CA PRO A 24 4.57 -10.67 4.72
C PRO A 24 3.96 -9.28 4.86
N ALA A 25 2.78 -9.09 4.28
CA ALA A 25 2.08 -7.82 4.37
C ALA A 25 1.70 -7.53 5.83
N PRO A 26 1.82 -6.27 6.30
CA PRO A 26 1.37 -5.89 7.62
C PRO A 26 -0.13 -6.17 7.78
N PHE A 27 -0.51 -6.77 8.90
CA PHE A 27 -1.88 -7.22 9.16
C PHE A 27 -2.56 -6.37 10.24
N GLY A 28 -3.84 -6.04 10.04
CA GLY A 28 -4.63 -5.31 11.03
C GLY A 28 -4.02 -3.96 11.42
N TRP A 29 -3.83 -3.74 12.72
CA TRP A 29 -3.30 -2.50 13.28
C TRP A 29 -1.81 -2.27 13.01
N ASP A 30 -1.05 -3.31 12.62
CA ASP A 30 0.36 -3.17 12.26
C ASP A 30 0.58 -2.31 11.01
N VAL A 31 -0.47 -2.03 10.24
CA VAL A 31 -0.41 -1.10 9.11
C VAL A 31 -0.03 0.32 9.55
N PHE A 32 -0.35 0.72 10.79
CA PHE A 32 -0.11 2.07 11.31
C PHE A 32 1.11 2.17 12.24
N ASN A 33 1.94 1.12 12.33
CA ASN A 33 3.11 1.15 13.19
C ASN A 33 4.25 2.02 12.61
N GLN A 34 5.23 2.36 13.44
CA GLN A 34 6.37 3.18 13.02
C GLN A 34 7.15 2.53 11.86
N ARG A 35 7.24 1.19 11.83
CA ARG A 35 7.97 0.44 10.82
C ARG A 35 7.33 0.54 9.44
N THR A 36 6.00 0.45 9.34
CA THR A 36 5.27 0.58 8.08
C THR A 36 5.31 2.01 7.56
N LEU A 37 5.18 3.00 8.45
CA LEU A 37 5.36 4.42 8.11
C LEU A 37 6.77 4.69 7.57
N TYR A 38 7.80 4.16 8.23
CA TYR A 38 9.18 4.25 7.77
C TYR A 38 9.39 3.57 6.41
N ASN A 39 8.87 2.35 6.23
CA ASN A 39 8.97 1.63 4.95
C ASN A 39 8.24 2.37 3.81
N ALA A 40 7.09 2.98 4.10
CA ALA A 40 6.38 3.82 3.14
C ALA A 40 7.21 5.06 2.77
N TYR A 41 7.83 5.73 3.76
CA TYR A 41 8.76 6.83 3.50
C TYR A 41 9.96 6.39 2.66
N LYS A 42 10.62 5.29 3.01
CA LYS A 42 11.75 4.72 2.26
C LYS A 42 11.38 4.39 0.80
N LYS A 43 10.16 3.91 0.54
CA LYS A 43 9.67 3.68 -0.82
C LYS A 43 9.45 4.99 -1.58
N ARG A 44 8.98 6.04 -0.91
CA ARG A 44 8.80 7.36 -1.52
C ARG A 44 10.13 7.99 -1.88
N THR A 45 11.11 7.99 -0.97
CA THR A 45 12.42 8.61 -1.23
C THR A 45 13.18 7.95 -2.36
N LYS A 46 12.97 6.65 -2.60
CA LYS A 46 13.53 5.95 -3.77
C LYS A 46 13.01 6.45 -5.12
N ASN A 47 11.80 7.02 -5.14
CA ASN A 47 11.17 7.49 -6.37
C ASN A 47 11.43 9.00 -6.62
N ILE A 48 12.14 9.68 -5.72
CA ILE A 48 12.45 11.10 -5.88
C ILE A 48 13.69 11.22 -6.76
N GLU A 49 13.55 11.85 -7.91
CA GLU A 49 14.66 12.21 -8.77
C GLU A 49 15.29 13.51 -8.26
N VAL A 50 16.61 13.48 -8.04
CA VAL A 50 17.39 14.63 -7.55
C VAL A 50 18.26 15.15 -8.68
N ASP A 51 18.08 16.42 -9.04
CA ASP A 51 18.95 17.13 -9.98
C ASP A 51 20.25 17.54 -9.26
N VAL A 52 21.33 16.81 -9.54
CA VAL A 52 22.64 17.02 -8.91
C VAL A 52 23.31 18.30 -9.41
N GLU A 53 23.08 18.70 -10.65
CA GLU A 53 23.70 19.90 -11.24
C GLU A 53 23.08 21.16 -10.64
N GLU A 54 21.77 21.20 -10.52
CA GLU A 54 21.08 22.29 -9.82
C GLU A 54 21.48 22.35 -8.35
N TYR A 55 21.56 21.20 -7.67
CA TYR A 55 22.03 21.13 -6.29
C TYR A 55 23.44 21.72 -6.12
N ASN A 56 24.37 21.39 -6.99
CA ASN A 56 25.74 21.94 -6.93
C ASN A 56 25.77 23.45 -7.18
N ARG A 57 25.00 23.97 -8.14
CA ARG A 57 24.86 25.41 -8.37
C ARG A 57 24.31 26.14 -7.14
N MET A 58 23.29 25.58 -6.49
CA MET A 58 22.73 26.16 -5.26
C MET A 58 23.74 26.13 -4.10
N LYS A 59 24.54 25.06 -4.01
CA LYS A 59 25.60 24.92 -3.01
C LYS A 59 26.72 25.93 -3.18
N GLU A 60 27.13 26.24 -4.41
CA GLU A 60 28.15 27.25 -4.67
C GLU A 60 27.63 28.69 -4.46
N ALA A 61 26.34 28.91 -4.72
CA ALA A 61 25.71 30.22 -4.58
C ALA A 61 25.43 30.63 -3.12
N ASP A 62 25.24 29.67 -2.20
CA ASP A 62 24.95 29.93 -0.78
C ASP A 62 26.16 29.54 0.11
N PRO A 63 26.91 30.51 0.66
CA PRO A 63 27.98 30.25 1.62
C PRO A 63 27.50 29.54 2.90
N GLU A 64 26.21 29.68 3.26
CA GLU A 64 25.57 29.04 4.41
C GLU A 64 24.65 27.90 3.95
N PHE A 65 25.04 27.14 2.92
CA PHE A 65 24.24 26.05 2.38
C PHE A 65 23.97 24.93 3.41
N TYR A 66 25.00 24.58 4.19
CA TYR A 66 24.89 23.62 5.29
C TYR A 66 24.59 24.35 6.59
N ARG A 67 23.30 24.46 6.91
CA ARG A 67 22.80 25.24 8.06
C ARG A 67 22.76 24.42 9.33
N ASP A 68 23.14 25.05 10.44
CA ASP A 68 22.93 24.52 11.78
C ASP A 68 21.48 24.79 12.28
N ALA A 69 21.04 24.05 13.30
CA ALA A 69 19.73 24.22 13.91
C ALA A 69 19.47 25.64 14.44
N SER A 70 20.54 26.41 14.73
CA SER A 70 20.49 27.80 15.20
C SER A 70 20.44 28.86 14.08
N SER A 71 20.48 28.46 12.80
CA SER A 71 20.49 29.40 11.67
C SER A 71 19.19 30.21 11.55
N LEU A 72 19.32 31.53 11.37
CA LEU A 72 18.22 32.49 11.22
C LEU A 72 17.71 32.63 9.77
N GLN A 73 18.16 31.74 8.87
CA GLN A 73 17.85 31.80 7.45
C GLN A 73 16.57 31.01 7.07
N TYR A 74 15.94 30.35 8.05
CA TYR A 74 14.62 29.73 7.88
C TYR A 74 13.57 30.78 7.48
N GLY A 75 12.76 30.47 6.46
CA GLY A 75 11.73 31.38 5.93
C GLY A 75 12.22 32.49 4.99
N LYS A 76 13.54 32.65 4.81
CA LYS A 76 14.15 33.61 3.86
C LYS A 76 14.56 32.99 2.52
N ALA A 77 14.26 31.71 2.32
CA ALA A 77 14.63 30.99 1.10
C ALA A 77 13.96 31.60 -0.14
N PRO A 78 14.64 31.60 -1.30
CA PRO A 78 14.03 32.04 -2.55
C PRO A 78 12.78 31.20 -2.87
N LYS A 79 11.84 31.84 -3.57
CA LYS A 79 10.63 31.14 -4.04
C LYS A 79 11.06 29.95 -4.91
N THR A 80 10.48 28.79 -4.64
CA THR A 80 10.68 27.58 -5.45
C THR A 80 10.09 27.78 -6.84
N SER A 81 10.72 27.21 -7.88
CA SER A 81 10.17 27.26 -9.24
C SER A 81 8.82 26.52 -9.33
N GLU A 82 7.97 26.97 -10.25
CA GLU A 82 6.65 26.36 -10.47
C GLU A 82 6.77 24.87 -10.84
N ASP A 83 7.74 24.50 -11.69
CA ASP A 83 7.98 23.09 -12.07
C ASP A 83 8.19 22.17 -10.86
N LYS A 84 8.88 22.64 -9.82
CA LYS A 84 9.13 21.87 -8.59
C LYS A 84 7.87 21.74 -7.74
N ILE A 85 7.06 22.80 -7.71
CA ILE A 85 5.75 22.78 -7.05
C ILE A 85 4.84 21.77 -7.76
N ASP A 86 4.81 21.77 -9.08
CA ASP A 86 4.02 20.84 -9.88
C ASP A 86 4.44 19.38 -9.67
N ARG A 87 5.75 19.10 -9.59
CA ARG A 87 6.26 17.76 -9.22
C ARG A 87 5.77 17.32 -7.84
N MET A 88 5.80 18.21 -6.84
CA MET A 88 5.26 17.92 -5.51
C MET A 88 3.76 17.65 -5.56
N VAL A 89 2.99 18.47 -6.28
CA VAL A 89 1.54 18.30 -6.43
C VAL A 89 1.23 16.96 -7.10
N GLN A 90 2.02 16.54 -8.09
CA GLN A 90 1.85 15.23 -8.73
C GLN A 90 2.11 14.08 -7.75
N GLU A 91 3.17 14.14 -6.91
CA GLU A 91 3.40 13.14 -5.87
C GLU A 91 2.23 13.03 -4.88
N LEU A 92 1.63 14.16 -4.51
CA LEU A 92 0.48 14.20 -3.63
C LEU A 92 -0.76 13.56 -4.26
N LYS A 93 -1.01 13.79 -5.55
CA LYS A 93 -2.10 13.15 -6.31
C LYS A 93 -1.92 11.63 -6.36
N ASP A 94 -0.73 11.17 -6.73
CA ASP A 94 -0.40 9.74 -6.78
C ASP A 94 -0.58 9.08 -5.40
N ARG A 95 -0.24 9.81 -4.33
CA ARG A 95 -0.42 9.34 -2.94
C ARG A 95 -1.90 9.21 -2.58
N ASP A 96 -2.73 10.16 -2.98
CA ASP A 96 -4.15 10.10 -2.74
C ASP A 96 -4.84 9.00 -3.54
N GLU A 97 -4.39 8.73 -4.76
CA GLU A 97 -4.85 7.58 -5.56
C GLU A 97 -4.49 6.25 -4.89
N LYS A 98 -3.24 6.08 -4.44
CA LYS A 98 -2.80 4.90 -3.68
C LYS A 98 -3.60 4.72 -2.40
N ARG A 99 -3.92 5.82 -1.69
CA ARG A 99 -4.77 5.78 -0.48
C ARG A 99 -6.19 5.33 -0.82
N ARG A 100 -6.79 5.83 -1.90
CA ARG A 100 -8.12 5.40 -2.36
C ARG A 100 -8.15 3.91 -2.73
N ALA A 101 -7.09 3.42 -3.36
CA ALA A 101 -6.95 2.01 -3.76
C ALA A 101 -6.57 1.06 -2.60
N PHE A 102 -6.31 1.57 -1.39
CA PHE A 102 -5.89 0.76 -0.24
C PHE A 102 -6.94 -0.28 0.16
N SER A 103 -8.22 0.12 0.18
CA SER A 103 -9.34 -0.80 0.41
C SER A 103 -9.90 -1.27 -0.92
N ARG A 104 -9.49 -2.47 -1.35
CA ARG A 104 -9.97 -3.07 -2.60
C ARG A 104 -11.40 -3.56 -2.44
N ARG A 105 -12.30 -3.09 -3.31
CA ARG A 105 -13.66 -3.66 -3.42
C ARG A 105 -13.56 -5.13 -3.84
N ARG A 106 -14.23 -6.01 -3.11
CA ARG A 106 -14.38 -7.42 -3.49
C ARG A 106 -15.46 -7.51 -4.57
N THR A 107 -15.26 -8.37 -5.57
CA THR A 107 -16.25 -8.60 -6.63
C THR A 107 -17.54 -9.16 -6.04
N PHE A 108 -18.67 -8.63 -6.50
CA PHE A 108 -19.98 -9.20 -6.22
C PHE A 108 -20.14 -10.49 -7.02
N ARG A 109 -20.80 -11.49 -6.45
CA ARG A 109 -21.11 -12.77 -7.11
C ARG A 109 -22.62 -12.93 -7.06
N GLU A 110 -23.26 -12.94 -8.23
CA GLU A 110 -24.72 -13.04 -8.35
C GLU A 110 -25.26 -14.39 -7.85
N GLU A 111 -24.45 -15.45 -7.92
CA GLU A 111 -24.79 -16.78 -7.42
C GLU A 111 -24.80 -16.89 -5.89
N LYS A 112 -24.36 -15.85 -5.16
CA LYS A 112 -24.29 -15.90 -3.70
C LYS A 112 -25.66 -15.62 -3.11
N ASP A 113 -26.11 -16.49 -2.20
CA ASP A 113 -27.31 -16.25 -1.42
C ASP A 113 -27.27 -14.90 -0.69
N VAL A 114 -28.36 -14.15 -0.82
CA VAL A 114 -28.51 -12.81 -0.27
C VAL A 114 -29.12 -12.91 1.12
N ASP A 115 -28.27 -12.74 2.13
CA ASP A 115 -28.64 -12.75 3.56
C ASP A 115 -29.05 -11.37 4.11
N SER A 116 -29.19 -10.36 3.23
CA SER A 116 -29.32 -8.96 3.63
C SER A 116 -30.43 -8.23 2.87
N ILE A 117 -31.04 -7.26 3.55
CA ILE A 117 -32.15 -6.44 3.02
C ILE A 117 -31.61 -5.13 2.39
N ASN A 118 -30.45 -4.64 2.83
CA ASN A 118 -29.83 -3.41 2.34
C ASN A 118 -28.29 -3.47 2.44
N ASP A 119 -27.59 -2.54 1.78
CA ASP A 119 -26.12 -2.49 1.75
C ASP A 119 -25.48 -2.36 3.14
N ARG A 120 -26.10 -1.60 4.06
CA ARG A 120 -25.59 -1.43 5.43
C ARG A 120 -25.68 -2.76 6.20
N ASN A 121 -26.77 -3.50 6.00
CA ASN A 121 -26.99 -4.81 6.57
C ASN A 121 -26.01 -5.83 5.97
N GLU A 122 -25.77 -5.80 4.65
CA GLU A 122 -24.77 -6.65 4.00
C GLU A 122 -23.37 -6.44 4.59
N HIS A 123 -22.99 -5.17 4.83
CA HIS A 123 -21.73 -4.85 5.50
C HIS A 123 -21.67 -5.32 6.96
N PHE A 124 -22.80 -5.26 7.67
CA PHE A 124 -22.92 -5.75 9.04
C PHE A 124 -22.81 -7.28 9.10
N ASN A 125 -23.56 -8.01 8.26
CA ASN A 125 -23.47 -9.47 8.11
C ASN A 125 -22.03 -9.90 7.78
N LYS A 126 -21.37 -9.23 6.82
CA LYS A 126 -19.96 -9.46 6.50
C LYS A 126 -19.02 -9.23 7.69
N ARG A 127 -19.35 -8.33 8.62
CA ARG A 127 -18.56 -8.08 9.84
C ARG A 127 -18.77 -9.18 10.86
N ILE A 128 -20.00 -9.61 11.07
CA ILE A 128 -20.36 -10.74 11.95
C ILE A 128 -19.71 -12.03 11.45
N GLU A 129 -19.81 -12.33 10.16
CA GLU A 129 -19.20 -13.53 9.57
C GLU A 129 -17.68 -13.58 9.79
N ARG A 130 -16.99 -12.43 9.66
CA ARG A 130 -15.54 -12.33 9.93
C ARG A 130 -15.17 -12.57 11.40
N ALA A 131 -16.03 -12.16 12.33
CA ALA A 131 -15.76 -12.27 13.76
C ALA A 131 -16.19 -13.63 14.34
N PHE A 132 -17.36 -14.13 13.91
CA PHE A 132 -18.04 -15.27 14.52
C PHE A 132 -18.17 -16.48 13.61
N GLY A 133 -17.97 -16.35 12.29
CA GLY A 133 -18.16 -17.44 11.31
C GLY A 133 -17.34 -18.69 11.62
N LYS A 134 -16.16 -18.52 12.25
CA LYS A 134 -15.34 -19.65 12.73
C LYS A 134 -16.06 -20.50 13.81
N TYR A 135 -16.87 -19.86 14.64
CA TYR A 135 -17.57 -20.50 15.77
C TYR A 135 -18.99 -20.94 15.42
N THR A 136 -19.61 -20.30 14.42
CA THR A 136 -21.01 -20.58 14.02
C THR A 136 -21.13 -21.52 12.83
N LEU A 137 -20.04 -22.17 12.42
CA LEU A 137 -20.04 -23.08 11.26
C LEU A 137 -21.05 -24.24 11.43
N GLU A 138 -21.10 -24.83 12.62
CA GLU A 138 -22.04 -25.92 12.92
C GLU A 138 -23.50 -25.44 12.86
N ILE A 139 -23.78 -24.28 13.45
CA ILE A 139 -25.12 -23.66 13.43
C ILE A 139 -25.55 -23.39 11.97
N LYS A 140 -24.63 -22.90 11.13
CA LYS A 140 -24.91 -22.65 9.72
C LYS A 140 -25.21 -23.95 8.98
N ASN A 141 -24.39 -24.99 9.16
CA ASN A 141 -24.63 -26.28 8.54
C ASN A 141 -25.97 -26.90 9.00
N ASN A 142 -26.32 -26.76 10.28
CA ASN A 142 -27.59 -27.24 10.81
C ASN A 142 -28.80 -26.49 10.19
N LEU A 143 -28.65 -25.19 9.93
CA LEU A 143 -29.67 -24.40 9.24
C LEU A 143 -29.86 -24.87 7.79
N GLU A 144 -28.77 -25.10 7.05
CA GLU A 144 -28.83 -25.61 5.67
C GLU A 144 -29.38 -27.05 5.60
N ARG A 145 -29.11 -27.88 6.62
CA ARG A 145 -29.66 -29.25 6.72
C ARG A 145 -31.12 -29.28 7.20
N GLY A 146 -31.61 -28.23 7.85
CA GLY A 146 -32.92 -28.20 8.49
C GLY A 146 -33.03 -29.06 9.77
N THR A 147 -31.92 -29.59 10.29
CA THR A 147 -31.88 -30.41 11.52
C THR A 147 -30.66 -30.06 12.37
N ALA A 148 -30.76 -30.25 13.68
CA ALA A 148 -29.70 -29.93 14.65
C ALA A 148 -28.79 -31.13 14.99
N LEU A 149 -28.89 -32.23 14.26
CA LEU A 149 -28.12 -33.43 14.54
C LEU A 149 -26.74 -33.36 13.84
N PRO A 150 -25.66 -33.75 14.53
CA PRO A 150 -24.37 -33.97 13.88
C PRO A 150 -24.47 -35.13 12.89
N ASP A 151 -23.68 -35.07 11.81
CA ASP A 151 -23.48 -36.22 10.92
C ASP A 151 -22.75 -37.36 11.64
#